data_AF-A0A959LQY9-F1
#
_entry.id   AF-A0A959LQY9-F1
#
_cell.length_a   1.000
_cell.length_b   1.000
_cell.length_c   1.000
_cell.angle_alpha   90.00
_cell.angle_beta   90.00
_cell.angle_gamma   90.00
#
_symmetry.space_group_name_H-M   'P 1'
#
loop_
_entity.id
_entity.type
_entity.pdbx_description
1 polymer ?
#
loop_
_entity_poly.entity_id
_entity_poly.type
_entity_poly.pdbx_seq_one_letter_code
_entity_poly.pdbx_strand_id
1 'polypeptide(L)'
;SKQHPKVYGGIAWWSLTKDCCNYIAKYLEEHPSYYPRFKFTQLPDEMFFHTIVLNSPFKDKVVNTSLRYTHFDIAVTRTHATGIGIDNLDEIKGDDILIARKFTDASKEMVAYLEQNVYKEDRPANG
;
A
#
# COMPACT_ATOMS: atom_id res chain seq x y z
N SER A 1 19.51 14.74 -25.56
CA SER A 1 19.53 14.20 -24.19
C SER A 1 18.56 13.03 -24.13
N LYS A 2 18.88 11.92 -23.45
CA LYS A 2 17.88 10.85 -23.24
C LYS A 2 16.89 11.38 -22.19
N GLN A 3 15.66 11.68 -22.59
CA GLN A 3 14.62 12.08 -21.62
C GLN A 3 14.38 10.91 -20.66
N HIS A 4 14.44 11.19 -19.37
CA HIS A 4 14.06 10.25 -18.34
C HIS A 4 12.57 10.41 -18.03
N PRO A 5 11.84 9.32 -17.76
CA PRO A 5 10.46 9.42 -17.31
C PRO A 5 10.42 10.22 -16.00
N LYS A 6 9.33 10.98 -15.82
CA LYS A 6 9.12 11.73 -14.58
C LYS A 6 8.96 10.73 -13.43
N VAL A 7 9.72 10.92 -12.36
CA VAL A 7 9.67 10.04 -11.18
C VAL A 7 8.45 10.37 -10.34
N TYR A 8 7.75 9.34 -9.90
CA TYR A 8 6.63 9.42 -8.98
C TYR A 8 6.84 8.46 -7.83
N GLY A 9 6.26 8.76 -6.66
CA GLY A 9 6.32 7.89 -5.51
C GLY A 9 5.12 8.01 -4.58
N GLY A 10 5.05 7.07 -3.64
CA GLY A 10 3.97 6.93 -2.67
C GLY A 10 4.25 5.75 -1.73
N ILE A 11 3.24 5.30 -0.99
CA ILE A 11 3.40 4.19 -0.05
C ILE A 11 3.65 2.86 -0.80
N ALA A 12 4.45 1.98 -0.20
CA ALA A 12 4.77 0.65 -0.72
C ALA A 12 3.60 -0.37 -0.70
N TRP A 13 2.43 0.03 -0.19
CA TRP A 13 1.23 -0.83 -0.11
C TRP A 13 0.15 -0.28 -1.04
N TRP A 14 -0.12 -0.99 -2.11
CA TRP A 14 -1.04 -0.56 -3.17
C TRP A 14 -1.86 -1.72 -3.71
N SER A 15 -2.93 -1.41 -4.44
CA SER A 15 -3.77 -2.40 -5.13
C SER A 15 -3.71 -2.11 -6.62
N LEU A 16 -3.43 -3.13 -7.42
CA LEU A 16 -3.41 -3.01 -8.87
C LEU A 16 -4.43 -3.97 -9.48
N THR A 17 -5.11 -3.49 -10.51
CA THR A 17 -5.95 -4.36 -11.34
C THR A 17 -5.07 -5.28 -12.17
N LYS A 18 -5.63 -6.42 -12.61
CA LYS A 18 -4.93 -7.37 -13.48
C LYS A 18 -4.35 -6.71 -14.72
N ASP A 19 -5.10 -5.80 -15.36
CA ASP A 19 -4.66 -5.10 -16.56
C ASP A 19 -3.45 -4.20 -16.30
N CYS A 20 -3.43 -3.52 -15.14
CA CYS A 20 -2.29 -2.70 -14.75
C CYS A 20 -1.04 -3.57 -14.49
N CYS A 21 -1.21 -4.74 -13.85
CA CYS A 21 -0.13 -5.70 -13.66
C CYS A 21 0.43 -6.21 -14.99
N ASN A 22 -0.43 -6.56 -15.94
CA ASN A 22 -0.01 -7.00 -17.28
C ASN A 22 0.77 -5.90 -18.02
N TYR A 23 0.32 -4.64 -17.89
CA TYR A 23 1.04 -3.50 -18.45
C TYR A 23 2.43 -3.33 -17.82
N ILE A 24 2.55 -3.41 -16.50
CA ILE A 24 3.84 -3.32 -15.81
C ILE A 24 4.78 -4.43 -16.28
N ALA A 25 4.30 -5.68 -16.36
CA ALA A 25 5.11 -6.80 -16.85
C ALA A 25 5.65 -6.54 -18.26
N LYS A 26 4.77 -6.12 -19.18
CA LYS A 26 5.15 -5.77 -20.56
C LYS A 26 6.15 -4.60 -20.60
N TYR A 27 5.94 -3.56 -19.80
CA TYR A 27 6.85 -2.42 -19.70
C TYR A 27 8.27 -2.86 -19.28
N LEU A 28 8.37 -3.83 -18.35
CA LEU A 28 9.67 -4.35 -17.91
C LEU A 28 10.37 -5.19 -18.98
N GLU A 29 9.62 -5.90 -19.82
CA GLU A 29 10.16 -6.61 -21.00
C GLU A 29 10.69 -5.63 -22.06
N GLU A 30 9.96 -4.54 -22.32
CA GLU A 30 10.33 -3.51 -23.30
C GLU A 30 11.48 -2.60 -22.80
N HIS A 31 11.67 -2.52 -21.47
CA HIS A 31 12.67 -1.68 -20.83
C HIS A 31 13.53 -2.48 -19.84
N PRO A 32 14.36 -3.43 -20.33
CA PRO A 32 15.14 -4.33 -19.45
C PRO A 32 16.17 -3.60 -18.57
N SER A 33 16.53 -2.36 -18.91
CA SER A 33 17.41 -1.51 -18.09
C SER A 33 16.70 -0.81 -16.92
N TYR A 34 15.36 -0.81 -16.88
CA TYR A 34 14.59 -0.15 -15.83
C TYR A 34 14.81 -0.83 -14.47
N TYR A 35 14.66 -2.15 -14.40
CA TYR A 35 14.84 -2.89 -13.13
C TYR A 35 16.23 -2.74 -12.51
N PRO A 36 17.35 -2.93 -13.26
CA PRO A 36 18.70 -2.72 -12.74
C PRO A 36 18.96 -1.30 -12.21
N ARG A 37 18.25 -0.29 -12.71
CA ARG A 37 18.41 1.10 -12.27
C ARG A 37 18.02 1.31 -10.81
N PHE A 38 17.07 0.54 -10.30
CA PHE A 38 16.61 0.63 -8.91
C PHE A 38 17.41 -0.24 -7.94
N LYS A 39 18.41 -1.01 -8.42
CA LYS A 39 19.20 -1.94 -7.60
C LYS A 39 19.90 -1.27 -6.40
N PHE A 40 20.31 -0.02 -6.56
CA PHE A 40 21.02 0.76 -5.53
C PHE A 40 20.18 1.94 -5.03
N THR A 41 18.86 1.87 -5.23
CA THR A 41 17.92 2.89 -4.79
C THR A 41 17.34 2.51 -3.42
N GLN A 42 17.28 3.48 -2.51
CA GLN A 42 16.62 3.31 -1.23
C GLN A 42 15.10 3.35 -1.42
N LEU A 43 14.37 2.42 -0.77
CA LEU A 43 12.91 2.28 -0.86
C LEU A 43 12.39 2.25 -2.32
N PRO A 44 12.92 1.35 -3.17
CA PRO A 44 12.59 1.35 -4.59
C PRO A 44 11.11 1.05 -4.82
N ASP A 45 10.47 0.25 -3.97
CA ASP A 45 9.03 -0.06 -3.98
C ASP A 45 8.13 1.18 -3.83
N GLU A 46 8.60 2.23 -3.14
CA GLU A 46 7.88 3.50 -3.00
C GLU A 46 7.90 4.36 -4.26
N MET A 47 8.63 3.98 -5.31
CA MET A 47 8.75 4.79 -6.53
C MET A 47 8.70 3.99 -7.83
N PHE A 48 9.10 2.73 -7.80
CA PHE A 48 9.27 1.87 -8.98
C PHE A 48 7.96 1.73 -9.74
N PHE A 49 6.91 1.27 -9.05
CA PHE A 49 5.60 1.01 -9.64
C PHE A 49 4.84 2.31 -9.91
N HIS A 50 4.89 3.25 -8.96
CA HIS A 50 4.29 4.59 -9.10
C HIS A 50 4.79 5.29 -10.36
N THR A 51 6.10 5.24 -10.61
CA THR A 51 6.72 5.83 -11.81
C THR A 51 6.24 5.15 -13.10
N ILE A 52 6.13 3.82 -13.14
CA ILE A 52 5.59 3.13 -14.34
C ILE A 52 4.14 3.53 -14.58
N VAL A 53 3.30 3.43 -13.55
CA VAL A 53 1.84 3.61 -13.68
C VAL A 53 1.46 5.06 -14.01
N LEU A 54 2.08 6.04 -13.37
CA LEU A 54 1.75 7.46 -13.59
C LEU A 54 2.36 8.05 -14.88
N ASN A 55 3.23 7.30 -15.57
CA ASN A 55 3.65 7.59 -16.94
C ASN A 55 2.95 6.70 -17.98
N SER A 56 1.91 5.94 -17.59
CA SER A 56 1.18 5.02 -18.46
C SER A 56 -0.24 5.51 -18.80
N PRO A 57 -0.97 4.83 -19.71
CA PRO A 57 -2.39 5.07 -19.92
C PRO A 57 -3.30 4.88 -18.69
N PHE A 58 -2.78 4.30 -17.59
CA PHE A 58 -3.52 4.15 -16.34
C PHE A 58 -3.50 5.40 -15.46
N LYS A 59 -2.69 6.42 -15.78
CA LYS A 59 -2.49 7.62 -14.95
C LYS A 59 -3.81 8.24 -14.47
N ASP A 60 -4.77 8.42 -15.37
CA ASP A 60 -6.05 9.09 -15.04
C ASP A 60 -7.04 8.15 -14.31
N LYS A 61 -6.68 6.88 -14.13
CA LYS A 61 -7.43 5.89 -13.33
C LYS A 61 -6.85 5.71 -11.93
N VAL A 62 -5.72 6.35 -11.62
CA VAL A 62 -5.09 6.23 -10.30
C VAL A 62 -5.91 7.01 -9.29
N VAL A 63 -6.39 6.32 -8.25
CA VAL A 63 -6.98 6.97 -7.08
C VAL A 63 -5.85 7.21 -6.07
N ASN A 64 -5.73 8.46 -5.58
CA ASN A 64 -4.68 8.85 -4.64
C ASN A 64 -4.98 8.42 -3.19
N THR A 65 -5.31 7.14 -3.01
CA THR A 65 -5.45 6.48 -1.72
C THR A 65 -4.95 5.05 -1.84
N SER A 66 -4.32 4.55 -0.79
CA SER A 66 -3.92 3.15 -0.73
C SER A 66 -5.05 2.26 -0.20
N LEU A 67 -6.08 2.80 0.45
CA LEU A 67 -7.03 2.03 1.27
C LEU A 67 -6.35 1.26 2.42
N ARG A 68 -5.13 1.65 2.80
CA ARG A 68 -4.38 1.06 3.91
C ARG A 68 -4.22 2.07 5.03
N TYR A 69 -4.57 1.68 6.24
CA TYR A 69 -4.17 2.40 7.43
C TYR A 69 -2.80 1.93 7.91
N THR A 70 -1.88 2.87 8.10
CA THR A 70 -0.59 2.60 8.73
C THR A 70 -0.33 3.65 9.79
N HIS A 71 -0.24 3.22 11.04
CA HIS A 71 0.03 4.12 12.15
C HIS A 71 1.53 4.48 12.22
N PHE A 72 1.83 5.77 12.29
CA PHE A 72 3.18 6.30 12.45
C PHE A 72 3.20 7.29 13.61
N ASP A 73 3.73 6.85 14.75
CA ASP A 73 4.01 7.74 15.87
C ASP A 73 5.45 8.27 15.81
N ILE A 74 5.59 9.54 15.43
CA ILE A 74 6.88 10.24 15.30
C ILE A 74 7.60 10.43 16.65
N ALA A 75 6.86 10.42 17.76
CA ALA A 75 7.43 10.52 19.11
C ALA A 75 8.12 9.21 19.50
N VAL A 76 7.68 8.08 18.94
CA VAL A 76 8.28 6.75 19.15
C VAL A 76 9.37 6.46 18.11
N THR A 77 9.10 6.71 16.83
CA THR A 77 10.02 6.37 15.74
C THR A 77 9.83 7.26 14.52
N ARG A 78 10.94 7.54 13.83
CA ARG A 78 10.95 8.37 12.61
C ARG A 78 10.96 7.57 11.31
N THR A 79 11.09 6.25 11.38
CA THR A 79 11.46 5.44 10.21
C THR A 79 10.56 4.25 9.95
N HIS A 80 9.67 3.89 10.88
CA HIS A 80 8.82 2.72 10.71
C HIS A 80 7.47 2.90 11.37
N ALA A 81 6.47 2.18 10.85
CA ALA A 81 5.15 2.10 11.44
C ALA A 81 5.20 1.50 12.85
N THR A 82 4.46 2.09 13.77
CA THR A 82 4.26 1.64 15.14
C THR A 82 3.11 0.63 15.23
N GLY A 83 2.99 0.01 16.41
CA GLY A 83 1.88 -0.90 16.70
C GLY A 83 0.57 -0.14 16.84
N ILE A 84 -0.50 -0.70 16.30
CA ILE A 84 -1.86 -0.16 16.44
C ILE A 84 -2.43 -0.55 17.80
N GLY A 85 -2.94 0.41 18.56
CA GLY A 85 -3.67 0.18 19.81
C GLY A 85 -5.18 0.45 19.67
N ILE A 86 -5.94 0.19 20.75
CA ILE A 86 -7.39 0.47 20.78
C ILE A 86 -7.70 1.98 20.71
N ASP A 87 -6.74 2.81 21.11
CA ASP A 87 -6.76 4.26 21.00
C ASP A 87 -6.78 4.76 19.54
N ASN A 88 -6.27 3.98 18.59
CA ASN A 88 -6.35 4.29 17.16
C ASN A 88 -7.71 3.93 16.53
N LEU A 89 -8.69 3.47 17.31
CA LEU A 89 -9.93 2.91 16.77
C LEU A 89 -10.71 3.89 15.90
N ASP A 90 -10.79 5.16 16.28
CA ASP A 90 -11.51 6.16 15.50
C ASP A 90 -10.80 6.51 14.19
N GLU A 91 -9.50 6.26 14.07
CA GLU A 91 -8.73 6.43 12.82
C GLU A 91 -8.94 5.27 11.84
N ILE A 92 -9.35 4.11 12.34
CA ILE A 92 -9.49 2.86 11.56
C ILE A 92 -10.96 2.60 11.17
N LYS A 93 -11.90 3.28 11.82
CA LYS A 93 -13.33 3.24 11.50
C LYS A 93 -13.63 4.13 10.29
N GLY A 94 -13.55 3.59 9.09
CA GLY A 94 -14.00 4.27 7.87
C GLY A 94 -14.03 3.36 6.65
N ASP A 95 -14.89 3.67 5.69
CA ASP A 95 -15.07 2.89 4.46
C ASP A 95 -13.84 2.97 3.52
N ASP A 96 -12.96 3.94 3.78
CA ASP A 96 -11.75 4.20 3.00
C ASP A 96 -10.55 3.35 3.45
N ILE A 97 -10.75 2.41 4.38
CA ILE A 97 -9.70 1.53 4.92
C ILE A 97 -10.16 0.07 4.78
N LEU A 98 -9.44 -0.68 3.93
CA LEU A 98 -9.68 -2.12 3.77
C LEU A 98 -8.70 -2.97 4.58
N ILE A 99 -7.49 -2.45 4.83
CA ILE A 99 -6.40 -3.18 5.49
C ILE A 99 -5.66 -2.22 6.44
N ALA A 100 -5.36 -2.67 7.66
CA ALA A 100 -4.57 -1.92 8.63
C ALA A 100 -3.26 -2.63 9.01
N ARG A 101 -2.21 -1.87 9.36
CA ARG A 101 -0.95 -2.38 9.90
C ARG A 101 -0.24 -1.34 10.81
N LYS A 102 0.58 -1.74 11.78
CA LYS A 102 0.96 -3.11 12.14
C LYS A 102 0.26 -3.53 13.42
N PHE A 103 -0.23 -4.76 13.43
CA PHE A 103 -0.71 -5.39 14.66
C PHE A 103 0.49 -6.07 15.35
N THR A 104 0.62 -5.82 16.65
CA THR A 104 1.65 -6.40 17.53
C THR A 104 0.98 -7.03 18.74
N ASP A 105 1.76 -7.55 19.70
CA ASP A 105 1.21 -8.08 20.95
C ASP A 105 0.42 -7.05 21.77
N ALA A 106 0.69 -5.76 21.58
CA ALA A 106 -0.06 -4.66 22.21
C ALA A 106 -1.45 -4.46 21.57
N SER A 107 -1.69 -5.01 20.38
CA SER A 107 -2.93 -4.79 19.62
C SER A 107 -4.07 -5.73 19.99
N LYS A 108 -3.94 -6.57 21.03
CA LYS A 108 -4.91 -7.64 21.37
C LYS A 108 -6.34 -7.12 21.54
N GLU A 109 -6.51 -5.99 22.22
CA GLU A 109 -7.82 -5.38 22.42
C GLU A 109 -8.45 -4.90 21.11
N MET A 110 -7.65 -4.23 20.26
CA MET A 110 -8.08 -3.82 18.93
C MET A 110 -8.46 -5.03 18.06
N VAL A 111 -7.66 -6.10 18.05
CA VAL A 111 -7.96 -7.31 17.27
C VAL A 111 -9.27 -7.93 17.73
N ALA A 112 -9.47 -8.08 19.05
CA ALA A 112 -10.72 -8.60 19.59
C ALA A 112 -11.93 -7.73 19.21
N TYR A 113 -11.77 -6.40 19.18
CA TYR A 113 -12.81 -5.50 18.70
C TYR A 113 -13.14 -5.74 17.21
N LEU A 114 -12.12 -5.80 16.33
CA LEU A 114 -12.31 -5.98 14.90
C LEU A 114 -12.96 -7.34 14.58
N GLU A 115 -12.55 -8.42 15.25
CA GLU A 115 -13.17 -9.76 15.12
C GLU A 115 -14.66 -9.77 15.47
N GLN A 116 -15.08 -8.95 16.43
CA GLN A 116 -16.48 -8.89 16.85
C GLN A 116 -17.34 -7.99 15.96
N ASN A 117 -16.78 -6.94 15.37
CA ASN A 117 -17.53 -5.86 14.74
C ASN A 117 -17.34 -5.76 13.22
N VAL A 118 -16.28 -6.34 12.66
CA VAL A 118 -15.97 -6.27 11.21
C VAL A 118 -16.09 -7.64 10.56
N TYR A 119 -15.65 -8.71 11.21
CA TYR A 119 -15.57 -10.05 10.60
C TYR A 119 -16.79 -10.97 10.83
N LYS A 120 -17.89 -10.47 11.42
CA LYS A 120 -19.09 -11.28 11.69
C LYS A 120 -20.15 -11.24 10.57
N GLU A 121 -20.13 -10.27 9.67
CA GLU A 121 -21.18 -10.15 8.65
C GLU A 121 -20.94 -11.03 7.40
N ASP A 122 -19.71 -11.51 7.16
CA ASP A 122 -19.33 -12.17 5.89
C ASP A 122 -18.94 -13.66 6.01
N ARG A 123 -19.18 -14.33 7.15
CA ARG A 123 -18.97 -15.78 7.21
C ARG A 123 -20.21 -16.47 6.63
N PRO A 124 -20.18 -17.10 5.43
CA PRO A 124 -21.26 -17.97 5.03
C PRO A 124 -21.43 -19.03 6.13
N ALA A 125 -22.67 -19.21 6.60
CA ALA A 125 -22.98 -20.27 7.53
C ALA A 125 -22.44 -21.59 6.95
N ASN A 126 -21.48 -22.20 7.65
CA ASN A 126 -20.79 -23.40 7.21
C ASN A 126 -21.79 -24.44 6.66
N GLY A 127 -21.55 -24.92 5.44
CA GLY A 127 -22.08 -26.19 4.92
C GLY A 127 -21.09 -27.32 5.15
#